data_AF-T1PFK3-F1
#
_entry.id   AF-T1PFK3-F1
#
_cell.length_a   1.000
_cell.length_b   1.000
_cell.length_c   1.000
_cell.angle_alpha   90.00
_cell.angle_beta   90.00
_cell.angle_gamma   90.00
#
_symmetry.space_group_name_H-M   'P 1'
#
loop_
_entity.id
_entity.type
_entity.pdbx_description
1 polymer ?
#
loop_
_entity_poly.entity_id
_entity_poly.type
_entity_poly.pdbx_seq_one_letter_code
_entity_poly.pdbx_strand_id
1 'polypeptide(L)'
;MFMPKAHRVAIYEYLFKEGVIVAKKDTHAPKHPELESIPNLHVIKTMQSLHSRGLVKEQFAWRHYYWYLTNEGIEFLRSYLHLPPEIVPATLKRPTRPETVRPRPAAAGQRTADASKTGEDRSAYRRAPGGADKKGDVGPGAGDVEFRGGFGRGRPQ
;
A
#
# COMPACT_ATOMS: atom_id res chain seq x y z
N MET A 1 10.47 31.98 -8.37
CA MET A 1 9.89 32.09 -9.72
C MET A 1 8.79 33.14 -9.70
N PHE A 2 8.77 34.03 -10.69
CA PHE A 2 7.67 34.98 -10.89
C PHE A 2 6.44 34.24 -11.42
N MET A 3 5.28 34.44 -10.78
CA MET A 3 4.03 33.75 -11.11
C MET A 3 2.85 34.57 -10.60
N PRO A 4 1.71 34.61 -11.32
CA PRO A 4 0.48 35.22 -10.82
C PRO A 4 0.07 34.68 -9.45
N LYS A 5 -0.37 35.58 -8.55
CA LYS A 5 -0.83 35.19 -7.20
C LYS A 5 -1.99 34.18 -7.27
N ALA A 6 -2.90 34.36 -8.23
CA ALA A 6 -4.03 33.46 -8.44
C ALA A 6 -3.60 32.01 -8.68
N HIS A 7 -2.60 31.78 -9.53
CA HIS A 7 -2.09 30.42 -9.80
C HIS A 7 -1.47 29.79 -8.57
N ARG A 8 -0.72 30.56 -7.78
CA ARG A 8 -0.09 30.06 -6.56
C ARG A 8 -1.13 29.65 -5.52
N VAL A 9 -2.15 30.49 -5.32
CA VAL A 9 -3.24 30.22 -4.38
C VAL A 9 -4.01 28.97 -4.80
N ALA A 10 -4.38 28.86 -6.08
CA ALA A 10 -5.08 27.67 -6.60
C ALA A 10 -4.25 26.36 -6.47
N ILE A 11 -2.92 26.42 -6.68
CA ILE A 11 -2.05 25.26 -6.43
C ILE A 11 -2.07 24.87 -4.94
N TYR A 12 -2.03 25.85 -4.04
CA TYR A 12 -2.06 25.61 -2.59
C TYR A 12 -3.41 25.06 -2.11
N GLU A 13 -4.51 25.60 -2.62
CA GLU A 13 -5.86 25.09 -2.34
C GLU A 13 -6.01 23.64 -2.77
N TYR A 14 -5.56 23.32 -3.98
CA TYR A 14 -5.60 21.95 -4.50
C TYR A 14 -4.74 20.99 -3.67
N LEU A 15 -3.49 21.39 -3.38
CA LEU A 15 -2.59 20.60 -2.54
C LEU A 15 -3.16 20.38 -1.13
N PHE A 16 -3.82 21.38 -0.54
CA PHE A 16 -4.43 21.24 0.78
C PHE A 16 -5.69 20.36 0.76
N LYS A 17 -6.48 20.44 -0.31
CA LYS A 17 -7.69 19.63 -0.48
C LYS A 17 -7.36 18.14 -0.59
N GLU A 18 -6.46 17.78 -1.51
CA GLU A 18 -6.13 16.37 -1.78
C GLU A 18 -5.05 15.86 -0.81
N GLY A 19 -4.09 16.70 -0.43
CA GLY A 19 -2.91 16.32 0.37
C GLY A 19 -1.77 15.69 -0.45
N VAL A 20 -1.98 15.47 -1.75
CA VAL A 20 -1.02 14.91 -2.70
C VAL A 20 -1.16 15.64 -4.03
N ILE A 21 -0.06 15.79 -4.76
CA ILE A 21 -0.10 16.27 -6.15
C ILE A 21 0.96 15.55 -6.98
N VAL A 22 0.63 15.23 -8.23
CA VAL A 22 1.51 14.50 -9.15
C VAL A 22 1.70 15.29 -10.42
N ALA A 23 2.94 15.62 -10.79
CA ALA A 23 3.23 16.29 -12.04
C ALA A 23 4.24 15.52 -12.89
N LYS A 24 3.99 15.44 -14.20
CA LYS A 24 5.00 14.98 -15.16
C LYS A 24 6.12 16.04 -15.23
N LYS A 25 7.38 15.60 -15.30
CA LYS A 25 8.54 16.46 -15.58
C LYS A 25 8.53 16.90 -17.04
N ASP A 26 7.66 17.85 -17.32
CA ASP A 26 7.50 18.52 -18.59
C ASP A 26 7.18 20.00 -18.35
N THR A 27 8.18 20.86 -18.55
CA THR A 27 8.07 22.30 -18.31
C THR A 27 7.34 23.05 -19.42
N HIS A 28 7.11 22.41 -20.56
CA HIS A 28 6.48 23.04 -21.73
C HIS A 28 5.00 22.69 -21.86
N ALA A 29 4.51 21.73 -21.07
CA ALA A 29 3.10 21.40 -21.03
C ALA A 29 2.26 22.65 -20.67
N PRO A 30 1.30 23.04 -21.54
CA PRO A 30 0.55 24.29 -21.40
C PRO A 30 -0.40 24.27 -20.20
N LYS A 31 -0.89 23.07 -19.81
CA LYS A 31 -1.77 22.86 -18.67
C LYS A 31 -1.38 21.62 -17.88
N HIS A 32 -1.68 21.64 -16.60
CA HIS A 32 -1.58 20.48 -15.71
C HIS A 32 -2.89 19.66 -15.78
N PRO A 33 -2.85 18.31 -15.73
CA PRO A 33 -4.05 17.48 -15.87
C PRO A 33 -5.12 17.75 -14.81
N GLU A 34 -4.72 18.02 -13.56
CA GLU A 34 -5.66 18.26 -12.44
C GLU A 34 -6.03 19.75 -12.27
N LEU A 35 -5.24 20.64 -12.89
CA LEU A 35 -5.37 22.10 -12.78
C LEU A 35 -5.41 22.70 -14.18
N GLU A 36 -6.61 22.72 -14.78
CA GLU A 36 -6.80 23.06 -16.19
C GLU A 36 -6.35 24.48 -16.55
N SER A 37 -6.47 25.43 -15.62
CA SER A 37 -6.09 26.84 -15.82
C SER A 37 -4.60 27.14 -15.61
N ILE A 38 -3.82 26.18 -15.09
CA ILE A 38 -2.45 26.44 -14.62
C ILE A 38 -1.41 25.69 -15.46
N PRO A 39 -0.38 26.37 -15.97
CA PRO A 39 0.76 25.73 -16.62
C PRO A 39 1.50 24.75 -15.73
N ASN A 40 1.94 23.62 -16.27
CA ASN A 40 2.62 22.59 -15.48
C ASN A 40 3.94 23.09 -14.85
N LEU A 41 4.63 24.01 -15.54
CA LEU A 41 5.82 24.69 -15.00
C LEU A 41 5.54 25.37 -13.66
N HIS A 42 4.37 25.99 -13.52
CA HIS A 42 3.99 26.69 -12.30
C HIS A 42 3.82 25.71 -11.13
N VAL A 43 3.23 24.55 -11.39
CA VAL A 43 3.09 23.48 -10.39
C VAL A 43 4.46 23.00 -9.95
N ILE A 44 5.34 22.63 -10.89
CA ILE A 44 6.67 22.10 -10.59
C ILE A 44 7.48 23.10 -9.75
N LYS A 45 7.49 24.38 -10.14
CA LYS A 45 8.31 25.40 -9.46
C LYS A 45 7.73 25.82 -8.12
N THR A 46 6.41 25.76 -7.96
CA THR A 46 5.76 25.97 -6.66
C THR A 46 6.09 24.82 -5.71
N MET A 47 5.97 23.57 -6.16
CA MET A 47 6.27 22.39 -5.34
C MET A 47 7.75 22.29 -4.98
N GLN A 48 8.65 22.62 -5.91
CA GLN A 48 10.09 22.72 -5.64
C GLN A 48 10.39 23.71 -4.50
N SER A 49 9.69 24.85 -4.47
CA SER A 49 9.83 25.84 -3.40
C SER A 49 9.24 25.39 -2.06
N LEU A 50 8.20 24.55 -2.05
CA LEU A 50 7.63 24.00 -0.82
C LEU A 50 8.52 22.88 -0.27
N HIS A 51 9.06 22.05 -1.16
CA HIS A 51 9.97 20.96 -0.82
C HIS A 51 11.26 21.49 -0.18
N SER A 52 11.86 22.56 -0.72
CA SER A 52 13.06 23.16 -0.15
C SER A 52 12.85 23.75 1.26
N ARG A 53 11.60 23.93 1.69
CA ARG A 53 11.22 24.40 3.03
C ARG A 53 10.77 23.28 3.96
N GLY A 54 10.80 22.01 3.52
CA GLY A 54 10.34 20.87 4.33
C GLY A 54 8.82 20.71 4.43
N LEU A 55 8.03 21.56 3.75
CA LEU A 55 6.56 21.54 3.81
C LEU A 55 5.93 20.38 3.03
N VAL A 56 6.70 19.78 2.12
CA VAL A 56 6.26 18.71 1.24
C VAL A 56 7.41 17.71 1.07
N LYS A 57 7.08 16.42 1.09
CA LYS A 57 8.00 15.33 0.75
C LYS A 57 7.91 15.03 -0.74
N GLU A 58 9.04 15.10 -1.43
CA GLU A 58 9.16 14.77 -2.86
C GLU A 58 9.63 13.33 -3.05
N GLN A 59 9.00 12.62 -3.98
CA GLN A 59 9.47 11.37 -4.55
C GLN A 59 9.45 11.51 -6.07
N PHE A 60 10.57 11.24 -6.73
CA PHE A 60 10.65 11.30 -8.19
C PHE A 60 10.82 9.90 -8.77
N ALA A 61 9.97 9.52 -9.72
CA ALA A 61 10.05 8.23 -10.41
C ALA A 61 9.43 8.32 -11.81
N TRP A 62 10.03 7.65 -12.80
CA TRP A 62 9.47 7.54 -14.16
C TRP A 62 9.15 8.88 -14.84
N ARG A 63 9.95 9.93 -14.59
CA ARG A 63 9.67 11.31 -15.04
C ARG A 63 8.41 11.93 -14.43
N HIS A 64 7.91 11.41 -13.32
CA HIS A 64 6.83 11.99 -12.54
C HIS A 64 7.33 12.39 -11.14
N TYR A 65 6.93 13.58 -10.73
CA TYR A 65 7.06 14.07 -9.37
C TYR A 65 5.82 13.65 -8.59
N TYR A 66 6.05 13.06 -7.42
CA TYR A 66 5.04 12.70 -6.45
C TYR A 66 5.32 13.51 -5.19
N TRP A 67 4.39 14.37 -4.80
CA TRP A 67 4.55 15.23 -3.64
C TRP A 67 3.50 14.91 -2.59
N TYR A 68 3.95 14.72 -1.36
CA TYR A 68 3.11 14.43 -0.20
C TYR A 68 3.19 15.57 0.80
N LEU A 69 2.05 16.11 1.20
CA LEU A 69 1.99 17.18 2.18
C LEU A 69 2.44 16.67 3.56
N THR A 70 3.34 17.39 4.23
CA THR A 70 3.79 17.06 5.59
C THR A 70 2.93 17.78 6.64
N ASN A 71 3.00 17.36 7.91
CA ASN A 71 2.23 18.01 8.99
C ASN A 71 2.56 19.51 9.11
N GLU A 72 3.84 19.89 9.02
CA GLU A 72 4.28 21.30 8.99
C GLU A 72 3.73 22.05 7.76
N GLY A 73 3.68 21.37 6.61
CA GLY A 73 3.05 21.89 5.40
C GLY A 73 1.56 22.20 5.58
N ILE A 74 0.82 21.36 6.32
CA ILE A 74 -0.60 21.59 6.62
C ILE A 74 -0.76 22.90 7.40
N GLU A 75 0.04 23.12 8.44
CA GLU A 75 -0.01 24.35 9.26
C GLU A 75 0.35 25.61 8.44
N PHE A 76 1.39 25.51 7.61
CA PHE A 76 1.78 26.60 6.71
C PHE A 76 0.65 26.95 5.73
N LEU A 77 0.08 25.96 5.03
CA LEU A 77 -0.99 26.20 4.07
C LEU A 77 -2.26 26.72 4.74
N ARG A 78 -2.56 26.25 5.95
CA ARG A 78 -3.70 26.75 6.74
C ARG A 78 -3.56 28.22 7.10
N SER A 79 -2.39 28.64 7.56
CA SER A 79 -2.11 30.06 7.87
C SER A 79 -2.09 30.94 6.62
N TYR A 80 -1.57 30.43 5.49
CA TYR A 80 -1.50 31.16 4.22
C TYR A 80 -2.87 31.34 3.55
N LEU A 81 -3.71 30.30 3.59
CA LEU A 81 -5.05 30.31 2.98
C LEU A 81 -6.13 30.81 3.94
N HIS A 82 -5.77 31.12 5.20
CA HIS A 82 -6.69 31.57 6.25
C HIS A 82 -7.87 30.60 6.49
N LEU A 83 -7.57 29.30 6.51
CA LEU A 83 -8.55 28.24 6.73
C LEU A 83 -8.69 27.95 8.24
N PRO A 84 -9.90 27.62 8.73
CA PRO A 84 -10.08 27.19 10.12
C PRO A 84 -9.39 25.84 10.39
N PRO A 85 -9.06 25.54 11.66
CA PRO A 85 -8.31 24.35 12.03
C PRO A 85 -9.05 23.02 11.82
N GLU A 86 -10.36 23.08 11.63
CA GLU A 86 -11.23 21.92 11.39
C GLU A 86 -11.00 21.30 10.00
N ILE A 87 -10.60 22.09 9.01
CA ILE A 87 -10.41 21.59 7.66
C ILE A 87 -9.07 20.84 7.61
N VAL A 88 -9.18 19.54 7.33
CA VAL A 88 -8.06 18.62 7.14
C VAL A 88 -7.99 18.14 5.69
N PRO A 89 -6.80 17.87 5.15
CA PRO A 89 -6.63 17.27 3.83
C PRO A 89 -7.35 15.93 3.70
N ALA A 90 -7.71 15.54 2.47
CA ALA A 90 -8.40 14.29 2.19
C ALA A 90 -7.64 13.06 2.69
N THR A 91 -6.30 13.07 2.66
CA THR A 91 -5.45 12.00 3.19
C THR A 91 -5.63 11.71 4.68
N LEU A 92 -6.09 12.68 5.48
CA LEU A 92 -6.34 12.51 6.92
C LEU A 92 -7.80 12.18 7.22
N LYS A 93 -8.72 12.37 6.27
CA LYS A 93 -10.14 12.04 6.46
C LYS A 93 -10.29 10.52 6.50
N ARG A 94 -10.88 9.99 7.57
CA ARG A 94 -11.18 8.56 7.67
C ARG A 94 -12.19 8.20 6.57
N PRO A 95 -11.89 7.23 5.68
CA PRO A 95 -12.88 6.78 4.72
C PRO A 95 -14.04 6.10 5.47
N THR A 96 -15.27 6.55 5.21
CA THR A 96 -16.47 5.84 5.62
C THR A 96 -16.52 4.52 4.86
N ARG A 97 -16.03 3.44 5.48
CA ARG A 97 -16.18 2.10 4.92
C ARG A 97 -17.68 1.80 4.87
N PRO A 98 -18.31 1.61 3.71
CA PRO A 98 -19.65 1.06 3.70
C PRO A 98 -19.55 -0.31 4.38
N GLU A 99 -20.35 -0.53 5.42
CA GLU A 99 -20.54 -1.87 5.94
C GLU A 99 -21.06 -2.71 4.77
N THR A 100 -20.14 -3.45 4.16
CA THR A 100 -20.54 -4.60 3.39
C THR A 100 -21.24 -5.50 4.40
N VAL A 101 -22.56 -5.58 4.26
CA VAL A 101 -23.40 -6.64 4.80
C VAL A 101 -22.86 -7.94 4.22
N ARG A 102 -21.71 -8.41 4.72
CA ARG A 102 -21.31 -9.79 4.56
C ARG A 102 -22.28 -10.54 5.45
N PRO A 103 -23.19 -11.37 4.90
CA PRO A 103 -23.98 -12.25 5.73
C PRO A 103 -22.98 -13.13 6.49
N ARG A 104 -22.85 -12.87 7.79
CA ARG A 104 -22.08 -13.71 8.69
C ARG A 104 -22.78 -15.07 8.64
N PRO A 105 -22.14 -16.15 8.17
CA PRO A 105 -22.77 -17.46 8.29
C PRO A 105 -22.92 -17.72 9.79
N ALA A 106 -24.17 -17.78 10.25
CA ALA A 106 -24.52 -18.13 11.61
C ALA A 106 -24.06 -19.57 11.86
N ALA A 107 -22.91 -19.72 12.50
CA ALA A 107 -22.53 -20.97 13.13
C ALA A 107 -23.17 -21.01 14.52
N ALA A 108 -24.34 -21.64 14.64
CA ALA A 108 -24.74 -22.41 15.82
C ALA A 108 -26.11 -23.08 15.63
N GLY A 109 -26.09 -24.39 15.38
CA GLY A 109 -26.89 -25.34 16.13
C GLY A 109 -28.40 -25.44 15.83
N GLN A 110 -28.74 -26.27 14.85
CA GLN A 110 -29.95 -27.09 14.99
C GLN A 110 -29.65 -28.50 14.50
N ARG A 111 -29.48 -29.40 15.48
CA ARG A 111 -29.43 -30.84 15.28
C ARG A 111 -30.83 -31.26 14.86
N THR A 112 -30.99 -31.76 13.65
CA THR A 112 -32.12 -32.63 13.33
C THR A 112 -31.55 -33.78 12.53
N ALA A 113 -31.78 -34.97 13.07
CA ALA A 113 -31.27 -36.22 12.60
C ALA A 113 -31.82 -36.58 11.21
N ASP A 114 -31.05 -37.44 10.55
CA ASP A 114 -31.51 -38.40 9.55
C ASP A 114 -31.54 -37.95 8.08
N ALA A 115 -30.44 -38.26 7.37
CA ALA A 115 -30.48 -38.69 5.96
C ALA A 115 -29.17 -39.40 5.59
N SER A 116 -29.19 -40.71 5.77
CA SER A 116 -28.48 -41.77 5.03
C SER A 116 -27.39 -41.41 3.99
N LYS A 117 -26.26 -42.11 4.13
CA LYS A 117 -25.43 -42.73 3.06
C LYS A 117 -24.76 -41.79 2.04
N THR A 118 -23.55 -41.29 2.38
CA THR A 118 -22.36 -41.23 1.49
C THR A 118 -21.25 -40.39 2.14
N GLY A 119 -20.43 -40.97 3.02
CA GLY A 119 -19.29 -40.22 3.59
C GLY A 119 -18.30 -40.96 4.48
N GLU A 120 -18.45 -42.28 4.66
CA GLU A 120 -17.57 -43.06 5.54
C GLU A 120 -16.15 -43.25 4.98
N ASP A 121 -15.97 -43.24 3.65
CA ASP A 121 -14.65 -43.46 3.02
C ASP A 121 -13.59 -42.40 3.33
N ARG A 122 -13.99 -41.13 3.52
CA ARG A 122 -13.02 -40.04 3.74
C ARG A 122 -12.54 -39.94 5.18
N SER A 123 -13.28 -40.57 6.09
CA SER A 123 -13.04 -40.54 7.54
C SER A 123 -12.04 -41.60 7.98
N ALA A 124 -11.95 -42.71 7.24
CA ALA A 124 -11.03 -43.82 7.50
C ALA A 124 -9.56 -43.48 7.20
N TYR A 125 -9.30 -42.62 6.20
CA TYR A 125 -7.93 -42.25 5.81
C TYR A 125 -7.20 -41.38 6.85
N ARG A 126 -7.94 -40.74 7.76
CA ARG A 126 -7.37 -39.84 8.77
C ARG A 126 -7.05 -40.54 10.10
N ARG A 127 -7.53 -41.77 10.28
CA ARG A 127 -7.41 -42.51 11.55
C ARG A 127 -6.75 -43.85 11.29
N ALA A 128 -5.47 -43.83 10.95
CA ALA A 128 -4.63 -45.02 11.05
C ALA A 128 -4.26 -45.24 12.53
N PRO A 129 -4.62 -46.39 13.15
CA PRO A 129 -4.04 -46.79 14.42
C PRO A 129 -2.61 -47.28 14.17
N GLY A 130 -1.71 -46.97 15.10
CA GLY A 130 -0.35 -47.50 15.07
C GLY A 130 -0.34 -49.03 15.19
N GLY A 131 0.67 -49.66 14.60
CA GLY A 131 1.07 -51.02 14.95
C GLY A 131 1.40 -51.94 13.77
N ALA A 132 2.69 -52.00 13.46
CA ALA A 132 3.47 -53.22 13.25
C ALA A 132 3.35 -54.03 11.93
N ASP A 133 4.56 -54.33 11.41
CA ASP A 133 4.97 -55.51 10.65
C ASP A 133 4.48 -55.72 9.21
N LYS A 134 5.31 -55.26 8.25
CA LYS A 134 5.57 -56.01 7.02
C LYS A 134 7.03 -55.82 6.57
N LYS A 135 7.86 -56.74 7.07
CA LYS A 135 9.18 -57.09 6.58
C LYS A 135 9.04 -57.64 5.14
N GLY A 136 9.89 -57.21 4.22
CA GLY A 136 9.92 -57.66 2.82
C GLY A 136 10.59 -56.59 1.96
N ASP A 137 11.89 -56.37 2.14
CA ASP A 137 12.91 -56.93 1.26
C ASP A 137 12.94 -56.23 -0.11
N VAL A 138 13.74 -55.17 -0.16
CA VAL A 138 14.51 -54.72 -1.34
C VAL A 138 15.63 -53.82 -0.81
N GLY A 139 16.81 -54.41 -0.57
CA GLY A 139 18.06 -53.67 -0.30
C GLY A 139 18.64 -53.04 -1.57
N PRO A 140 19.88 -52.48 -1.56
CA PRO A 140 20.82 -52.28 -0.45
C PRO A 140 20.85 -50.79 -0.02
N GLY A 141 21.36 -50.34 1.11
CA GLY A 141 22.16 -50.91 2.18
C GLY A 141 22.48 -49.72 3.09
N ALA A 142 22.52 -49.96 4.39
CA ALA A 142 22.89 -48.96 5.38
C ALA A 142 24.30 -48.42 5.08
N GLY A 143 24.39 -47.11 4.81
CA GLY A 143 25.65 -46.41 4.61
C GLY A 143 25.41 -44.92 4.79
N ASP A 144 26.15 -44.32 5.72
CA ASP A 144 26.14 -42.89 6.03
C ASP A 144 26.50 -42.10 4.76
N VAL A 145 25.58 -41.26 4.26
CA VAL A 145 25.85 -40.39 3.09
C VAL A 145 26.53 -39.11 3.57
N GLU A 146 27.86 -39.15 3.68
CA GLU A 146 28.69 -37.99 3.95
C GLU A 146 28.56 -36.94 2.82
N PHE A 147 27.93 -35.80 3.12
CA PHE A 147 27.91 -34.66 2.19
C PHE A 147 29.18 -33.80 2.37
N ARG A 148 30.22 -34.14 1.60
CA ARG A 148 31.49 -33.42 1.54
C ARG A 148 31.51 -32.46 0.37
N GLY A 149 31.58 -31.15 0.62
CA GLY A 149 31.95 -30.17 -0.43
C GLY A 149 31.34 -28.79 -0.25
N GLY A 150 32.04 -27.91 0.48
CA GLY A 150 31.65 -26.52 0.68
C GLY A 150 32.01 -25.60 -0.48
N PHE A 151 31.32 -24.45 -0.52
CA PHE A 151 31.78 -23.22 -1.16
C PHE A 151 31.54 -22.07 -0.18
N GLY A 152 32.60 -21.73 0.56
CA GLY A 152 32.63 -20.64 1.52
C GLY A 152 32.51 -19.27 0.83
N ARG A 153 31.54 -18.47 1.26
CA ARG A 153 31.54 -17.02 1.05
C ARG A 153 32.16 -16.37 2.29
N GLY A 154 33.27 -15.66 2.07
CA GLY A 154 34.12 -15.05 3.09
C GLY A 154 33.41 -14.02 3.97
N ARG A 155 33.89 -13.93 5.22
CA ARG A 155 33.54 -12.91 6.22
C ARG A 155 34.38 -11.63 6.00
N PRO A 156 33.86 -10.45 6.40
CA PRO A 156 34.55 -9.17 6.27
C PRO A 156 35.56 -8.94 7.41
N GLN A 157 36.60 -8.15 7.11
CA GLN A 157 37.34 -7.31 8.06
C GLN A 157 36.71 -5.93 8.06
#